data_AF-A0A662YQR1-F1
#
_entry.id   AF-A0A662YQR1-F1
#
_cell.length_a   1.000
_cell.length_b   1.000
_cell.length_c   1.000
_cell.angle_alpha   90.00
_cell.angle_beta   90.00
_cell.angle_gamma   90.00
#
_symmetry.space_group_name_H-M   'P 1'
#
loop_
_entity.id
_entity.type
_entity.pdbx_description
1 polymer ?
#
loop_
_entity_poly.entity_id
_entity_poly.type
_entity_poly.pdbx_seq_one_letter_code
_entity_poly.pdbx_strand_id
1 'polypeptide(L)'
;MPDDQLAKMEQDRIDREVICLMDDDSLAKYVPIFGDRIAVRNFCKSRESEYKEKAETKKQNLLQKLRDKMMLHNNGKEVVNTGRDGEGYENNSKRRCYLKGNRHAVKESRRIELGWLHEGKQVRKRNGGGTRVLEVSKTADKQALIQLAKDLFFPNGNSKKGYLEDFKYDILDF
;
A
#
# COMPACT_ATOMS: atom_id res chain seq x y z
N MET A 1 -1.44 -2.14 -45.43
CA MET A 1 -0.07 -1.60 -45.28
C MET A 1 0.90 -2.74 -45.41
N PRO A 2 1.85 -2.70 -46.35
CA PRO A 2 2.99 -3.61 -46.37
C PRO A 2 3.73 -3.62 -45.03
N ASP A 3 4.06 -4.80 -44.51
CA ASP A 3 4.71 -4.98 -43.20
C ASP A 3 6.06 -4.23 -43.10
N ASP A 4 6.73 -4.01 -44.23
CA ASP A 4 7.99 -3.25 -44.34
C ASP A 4 7.86 -1.79 -43.89
N GLN A 5 6.67 -1.19 -43.99
CA GLN A 5 6.44 0.21 -43.60
C GLN A 5 6.30 0.36 -42.08
N LEU A 6 5.73 -0.66 -41.42
CA LEU A 6 5.60 -0.68 -39.95
C LEU A 6 6.98 -0.84 -39.29
N ALA A 7 7.83 -1.72 -39.83
CA ALA A 7 9.19 -1.89 -39.36
C ALA A 7 10.02 -0.60 -39.46
N LYS A 8 9.84 0.18 -40.53
CA LYS A 8 10.49 1.50 -40.69
C LYS A 8 9.96 2.52 -39.68
N MET A 9 8.65 2.57 -39.46
CA MET A 9 8.07 3.46 -38.44
C MET A 9 8.60 3.14 -37.04
N GLU A 10 8.80 1.85 -36.72
CA GLU A 10 9.38 1.44 -35.45
C GLU A 10 10.87 1.81 -35.34
N GLN A 11 11.64 1.58 -36.41
CA GLN A 11 13.06 1.95 -36.48
C GLN A 11 13.27 3.46 -36.31
N ASP A 12 12.45 4.26 -36.97
CA ASP A 12 12.52 5.73 -36.96
C ASP A 12 11.78 6.33 -35.75
N ARG A 13 11.27 5.49 -34.84
CA ARG A 13 10.53 5.86 -33.62
C ARG A 13 9.38 6.82 -33.88
N ILE A 14 8.63 6.57 -34.94
CA ILE A 14 7.45 7.35 -35.30
C ILE A 14 6.28 6.91 -34.42
N ASP A 15 6.06 7.65 -33.33
CA ASP A 15 4.94 7.43 -32.41
C ASP A 15 3.74 8.36 -32.73
N ARG A 16 2.67 8.22 -31.93
CA ARG A 16 1.44 9.02 -32.10
C ARG A 16 1.69 10.53 -32.01
N GLU A 17 2.66 10.96 -31.20
CA GLU A 17 2.92 12.37 -30.91
C GLU A 17 3.72 12.96 -32.08
N VAL A 18 4.69 12.21 -32.59
CA VAL A 18 5.44 12.53 -33.81
C VAL A 18 4.50 12.62 -35.03
N ILE A 19 3.55 11.70 -35.19
CA ILE A 19 2.56 11.75 -36.30
C ILE A 19 1.73 13.05 -36.28
N CYS A 20 1.40 13.56 -35.09
CA CYS A 20 0.66 14.82 -34.96
C CYS A 20 1.51 16.04 -35.38
N LEU A 21 2.82 16.00 -35.17
CA LEU A 21 3.76 17.09 -35.42
C LEU A 21 4.40 17.06 -36.82
N MET A 22 4.45 15.89 -37.46
CA MET A 22 5.12 15.68 -38.75
C MET A 22 4.33 16.29 -39.93
N ASP A 23 5.01 16.73 -40.98
CA ASP A 23 4.40 17.20 -42.23
C ASP A 23 3.79 16.05 -43.07
N ASP A 24 2.88 16.37 -44.01
CA ASP A 24 2.21 15.34 -44.82
C ASP A 24 3.19 14.60 -45.75
N ASP A 25 4.17 15.31 -46.30
CA ASP A 25 5.16 14.74 -47.23
C ASP A 25 6.06 13.71 -46.53
N SER A 26 6.45 13.99 -45.28
CA SER A 26 7.18 13.04 -44.44
C SER A 26 6.31 11.86 -44.01
N LEU A 27 5.02 12.09 -43.72
CA LEU A 27 4.08 11.00 -43.43
C LEU A 27 3.84 10.10 -44.66
N ALA A 28 3.89 10.65 -45.87
CA ALA A 28 3.70 9.92 -47.12
C ALA A 28 4.76 8.83 -47.36
N LYS A 29 5.95 8.96 -46.75
CA LYS A 29 7.03 7.96 -46.80
C LYS A 29 6.65 6.64 -46.12
N TYR A 30 5.79 6.72 -45.09
CA TYR A 30 5.34 5.57 -44.30
C TYR A 30 3.92 5.15 -44.65
N VAL A 31 3.05 6.12 -44.97
CA VAL A 31 1.63 5.92 -45.31
C VAL A 31 1.37 6.55 -46.69
N PRO A 32 1.59 5.79 -47.80
CA PRO A 32 1.56 6.36 -49.15
C PRO A 32 0.18 6.85 -49.59
N ILE A 33 -0.88 6.19 -49.12
CA ILE A 33 -2.26 6.52 -49.49
C ILE A 33 -2.72 7.74 -48.71
N PHE A 34 -3.13 8.80 -49.43
CA PHE A 34 -3.55 10.07 -48.82
C PHE A 34 -4.74 9.92 -47.86
N GLY A 35 -5.76 9.15 -48.23
CA GLY A 35 -6.92 8.91 -47.37
C GLY A 35 -6.54 8.27 -46.03
N ASP A 36 -5.62 7.32 -46.05
CA ASP A 36 -5.12 6.66 -44.85
C ASP A 36 -4.31 7.63 -43.96
N ARG A 37 -3.54 8.56 -44.55
CA ARG A 37 -2.86 9.62 -43.79
C ARG A 37 -3.83 10.49 -43.01
N ILE A 38 -4.91 10.91 -43.66
CA ILE A 38 -5.96 11.70 -43.01
C ILE A 38 -6.62 10.90 -41.89
N ALA A 39 -6.94 9.63 -42.13
CA ALA A 39 -7.53 8.74 -41.13
C ALA A 39 -6.62 8.55 -39.91
N VAL A 40 -5.32 8.28 -40.14
CA VAL A 40 -4.32 8.11 -39.08
C VAL A 40 -4.15 9.39 -38.26
N ARG A 41 -4.03 10.56 -38.89
CA ARG A 41 -3.92 11.83 -38.16
C ARG A 41 -5.16 12.13 -37.32
N ASN A 42 -6.35 11.87 -37.85
CA ASN A 42 -7.60 12.05 -37.11
C ASN A 42 -7.70 11.08 -35.93
N PHE A 43 -7.27 9.84 -36.09
CA PHE A 43 -7.23 8.83 -35.03
C PHE A 43 -6.27 9.23 -33.89
N CYS A 44 -5.08 9.75 -34.22
CA CYS A 44 -4.12 10.21 -33.22
C CYS A 44 -4.66 11.40 -32.41
N LYS A 45 -5.28 12.38 -33.08
CA LYS A 45 -5.85 13.58 -32.44
C LYS A 45 -7.04 13.27 -31.53
N SER A 46 -7.97 12.42 -31.98
CA SER A 46 -9.20 12.11 -31.23
C SER A 46 -8.89 11.38 -29.92
N ARG A 47 -7.94 10.45 -29.93
CA ARG A 47 -7.53 9.72 -28.71
C ARG A 47 -6.78 10.63 -27.75
N GLU A 48 -5.95 11.55 -28.23
CA GLU A 48 -5.26 12.50 -27.36
C GLU A 48 -6.24 13.39 -26.58
N SER A 49 -7.28 13.91 -27.24
CA SER A 49 -8.34 14.66 -26.57
C SER A 49 -9.12 13.79 -25.57
N GLU A 50 -9.46 12.54 -25.95
CA GLU A 50 -10.22 11.62 -25.10
C GLU A 50 -9.43 11.22 -23.84
N TYR A 51 -8.12 11.00 -23.97
CA TYR A 51 -7.25 10.72 -22.82
C TYR A 51 -7.15 11.92 -21.89
N LYS A 52 -7.00 13.13 -22.42
CA LYS A 52 -6.95 14.37 -21.62
C LYS A 52 -8.28 14.62 -20.91
N GLU A 53 -9.40 14.43 -21.59
CA GLU A 53 -10.74 14.57 -21.02
C GLU A 53 -10.96 13.56 -19.88
N LYS A 54 -10.70 12.26 -20.12
CA LYS A 54 -10.83 11.22 -19.08
C LYS A 54 -9.93 11.48 -17.87
N ALA A 55 -8.72 12.00 -18.10
CA ALA A 55 -7.81 12.37 -17.01
C ALA A 55 -8.35 13.53 -16.18
N GLU A 56 -8.88 14.58 -16.84
CA GLU A 56 -9.46 15.73 -16.14
C GLU A 56 -10.74 15.33 -15.40
N THR A 57 -11.63 14.51 -15.97
CA THR A 57 -12.82 13.99 -15.27
C THR A 57 -12.44 13.20 -14.01
N LYS A 58 -11.41 12.35 -14.08
CA LYS A 58 -10.91 11.60 -12.91
C LYS A 58 -10.39 12.53 -11.82
N LYS A 59 -9.63 13.55 -12.20
CA LYS A 59 -9.11 14.58 -11.28
C LYS A 59 -10.25 15.36 -10.63
N GLN A 60 -11.24 15.80 -11.40
CA GLN A 60 -12.41 16.52 -10.88
C GLN A 60 -13.24 15.64 -9.93
N ASN A 61 -13.47 14.37 -10.28
CA ASN A 61 -14.16 13.41 -9.41
C ASN A 61 -13.41 13.18 -8.09
N LEU A 62 -12.08 13.10 -8.13
CA LEU A 62 -11.26 12.97 -6.92
C LEU A 62 -11.33 14.24 -6.05
N LEU A 63 -11.23 15.42 -6.67
CA LEU A 63 -11.37 16.69 -5.96
C LEU A 63 -12.77 16.84 -5.34
N GLN A 64 -13.82 16.42 -6.04
CA GLN A 64 -15.19 16.45 -5.49
C GLN A 64 -15.30 15.54 -4.26
N LYS A 65 -14.80 14.29 -4.34
CA LYS A 65 -14.78 13.38 -3.18
C LYS A 65 -14.00 13.95 -1.99
N LEU A 66 -12.93 14.69 -2.24
CA LEU A 66 -12.17 15.38 -1.18
C LEU A 66 -12.98 16.53 -0.58
N ARG A 67 -13.61 17.37 -1.42
CA ARG A 67 -14.52 18.43 -0.95
C ARG A 67 -15.64 17.85 -0.11
N ASP A 68 -16.32 16.79 -0.56
CA ASP A 68 -17.39 16.13 0.20
C ASP A 68 -16.88 15.63 1.56
N LYS A 69 -15.68 15.02 1.60
CA LYS A 69 -15.05 14.58 2.86
C LYS A 69 -14.70 15.75 3.80
N MET A 70 -14.34 16.91 3.26
CA MET A 70 -13.99 18.11 4.01
C MET A 70 -15.22 18.94 4.43
N MET A 71 -16.28 19.03 3.62
CA MET A 71 -17.52 19.75 3.94
C MET A 71 -18.33 19.02 5.02
N LEU A 72 -18.25 17.69 5.07
CA LEU A 72 -18.75 16.89 6.20
C LEU A 72 -17.99 17.13 7.51
N HIS A 73 -16.86 17.85 7.51
CA HIS A 73 -16.14 18.25 8.73
C HIS A 73 -16.63 19.59 9.31
N ASN A 74 -17.25 20.46 8.50
CA ASN A 74 -17.60 21.82 8.94
C ASN A 74 -19.07 21.98 9.37
N ASN A 75 -19.98 21.12 8.91
CA ASN A 75 -21.37 21.14 9.39
C ASN A 75 -21.53 20.27 10.63
N GLY A 76 -21.00 20.77 11.76
CA GLY A 76 -21.65 20.52 13.04
C GLY A 76 -23.02 21.19 12.99
N LYS A 77 -24.06 20.44 12.61
CA LYS A 77 -25.44 20.89 12.74
C LYS A 77 -26.23 19.91 13.60
N GLU A 78 -26.77 20.52 14.65
CA GLU A 78 -27.73 20.09 15.65
C GLU A 78 -28.60 18.91 15.24
N VAL A 79 -28.57 17.87 16.08
CA VAL A 79 -29.59 16.84 16.13
C VAL A 79 -30.83 17.47 16.77
N VAL A 80 -31.74 17.99 15.94
CA VAL A 80 -33.12 18.21 16.35
C VAL A 80 -33.76 16.82 16.48
N ASN A 81 -34.03 16.43 17.71
CA ASN A 81 -34.84 15.27 18.05
C ASN A 81 -36.28 15.49 17.57
N THR A 82 -36.68 14.81 16.51
CA THR A 82 -38.09 14.48 16.27
C THR A 82 -38.22 12.97 16.36
N GLY A 83 -38.73 12.51 17.50
CA GLY A 83 -38.97 11.10 17.75
C GLY A 83 -40.07 10.52 16.87
N ARG A 84 -39.87 9.28 16.44
CA ARG A 84 -40.82 8.15 16.54
C ARG A 84 -40.21 6.94 15.82
N ASP A 85 -40.01 5.89 16.61
CA ASP A 85 -40.24 4.48 16.30
C ASP A 85 -39.79 3.95 14.93
N GLY A 86 -38.70 3.17 14.92
CA GLY A 86 -38.35 2.35 13.75
C GLY A 86 -36.90 1.87 13.77
N GLU A 87 -36.74 0.58 14.06
CA GLU A 87 -35.50 -0.20 14.05
C GLU A 87 -34.61 0.08 12.82
N GLY A 88 -33.34 0.43 13.02
CA GLY A 88 -32.44 0.72 11.90
C GLY A 88 -30.98 0.91 12.32
N TYR A 89 -30.17 -0.09 12.01
CA TYR A 89 -28.71 -0.08 11.83
C TYR A 89 -27.95 1.14 12.39
N GLU A 90 -27.27 0.95 13.53
CA GLU A 90 -26.26 1.89 14.02
C GLU A 90 -25.07 1.98 13.05
N ASN A 91 -25.21 2.82 12.03
CA ASN A 91 -24.09 3.31 11.25
C ASN A 91 -23.25 4.24 12.14
N ASN A 92 -22.32 3.62 12.86
CA ASN A 92 -21.36 4.24 13.76
C ASN A 92 -20.36 5.11 12.98
N SER A 93 -20.83 6.25 12.46
CA SER A 93 -19.99 7.29 11.85
C SER A 93 -19.31 8.14 12.94
N LYS A 94 -18.58 7.50 13.85
CA LYS A 94 -17.57 8.18 14.69
C LYS A 94 -16.22 8.05 14.00
N ARG A 95 -15.96 8.96 13.05
CA ARG A 95 -14.62 9.10 12.46
C ARG A 95 -13.67 9.55 13.56
N ARG A 96 -12.87 8.61 14.07
CA ARG A 96 -11.78 8.87 15.01
C ARG A 96 -10.81 9.85 14.36
N CYS A 97 -10.55 10.97 15.03
CA CYS A 97 -9.40 11.83 14.77
C CYS A 97 -8.16 10.93 14.88
N TYR A 98 -7.57 10.49 13.77
CA TYR A 98 -6.55 9.44 13.79
C TYR A 98 -5.22 9.88 14.46
N LEU A 99 -5.10 11.16 14.82
CA LEU A 99 -3.86 11.76 15.30
C LEU A 99 -3.92 12.21 16.78
N LYS A 100 -5.08 12.63 17.29
CA LYS A 100 -5.21 13.06 18.70
C LYS A 100 -5.86 11.94 19.51
N GLY A 101 -5.08 11.30 20.38
CA GLY A 101 -5.54 10.13 21.14
C GLY A 101 -5.48 8.81 20.37
N ASN A 102 -4.53 8.66 19.44
CA ASN A 102 -4.24 7.35 18.87
C ASN A 102 -3.92 6.40 20.03
N ARG A 103 -4.86 5.50 20.33
CA ARG A 103 -4.78 4.57 21.45
C ARG A 103 -3.48 3.75 21.42
N HIS A 104 -2.94 3.47 20.24
CA HIS A 104 -1.68 2.75 20.09
C HIS A 104 -0.44 3.60 20.38
N ALA A 105 -0.48 4.90 20.07
CA ALA A 105 0.59 5.82 20.40
C ALA A 105 0.67 6.05 21.92
N VAL A 106 -0.48 6.16 22.59
CA VAL A 106 -0.59 6.39 24.04
C VAL A 106 -0.27 5.13 24.86
N LYS A 107 -0.47 3.93 24.31
CA LYS A 107 -0.13 2.68 25.03
C LYS A 107 1.34 2.66 25.42
N GLU A 108 1.61 2.31 26.67
CA GLU A 108 2.97 2.11 27.18
C GLU A 108 3.57 0.78 26.71
N SER A 109 2.74 -0.13 26.21
CA SER A 109 3.13 -1.45 25.71
C SER A 109 3.22 -1.53 24.19
N ARG A 110 4.07 -2.44 23.71
CA ARG A 110 4.16 -2.89 22.31
C ARG A 110 4.00 -4.41 22.23
N ARG A 111 3.39 -4.89 21.15
CA ARG A 111 3.36 -6.33 20.85
C ARG A 111 4.60 -6.69 20.04
N ILE A 112 5.32 -7.71 20.49
CA ILE A 112 6.48 -8.27 19.80
C ILE A 112 6.27 -9.77 19.59
N GLU A 113 7.01 -10.34 18.65
CA GLU A 113 7.10 -11.79 18.46
C GLU A 113 8.49 -12.26 18.85
N LEU A 114 8.57 -13.20 19.80
CA LEU A 114 9.83 -13.82 20.20
C LEU A 114 9.83 -15.29 19.77
N GLY A 115 10.91 -15.70 19.11
CA GLY A 115 11.16 -17.07 18.70
C GLY A 115 12.56 -17.51 19.09
N TRP A 116 12.72 -18.81 19.31
CA TRP A 116 14.02 -19.39 19.63
C TRP A 116 14.71 -19.94 18.38
N LEU A 117 15.89 -19.41 18.09
CA LEU A 117 16.81 -19.91 17.07
C LEU A 117 17.97 -20.64 17.74
N HIS A 118 18.26 -21.86 17.29
CA HIS A 118 19.40 -22.64 17.78
C HIS A 118 20.11 -23.26 16.58
N GLU A 119 21.43 -23.07 16.50
CA GLU A 119 22.27 -23.53 15.37
C GLU A 119 21.72 -23.09 14.00
N GLY A 120 21.27 -21.83 13.91
CA GLY A 120 20.70 -21.25 12.69
C GLY A 120 19.32 -21.79 12.30
N LYS A 121 18.69 -22.64 13.13
CA LYS A 121 17.36 -23.22 12.86
C LYS A 121 16.35 -22.83 13.91
N GLN A 122 15.14 -22.48 13.48
CA GLN A 122 14.05 -22.16 14.40
C GLN A 122 13.59 -23.42 15.13
N VAL A 123 13.60 -23.37 16.47
CA VAL A 123 13.11 -24.48 17.29
C VAL A 123 11.60 -24.50 17.25
N ARG A 124 10.99 -25.65 16.89
CA ARG A 124 9.53 -25.80 16.81
C ARG A 124 8.88 -25.81 18.20
N LYS A 125 7.61 -25.41 18.28
CA LYS A 125 6.80 -25.39 19.53
C LYS A 125 6.81 -26.72 20.29
N ARG A 126 6.74 -27.87 19.59
CA ARG A 126 6.83 -29.22 20.19
C ARG A 126 8.11 -29.47 21.00
N ASN A 127 9.16 -28.70 20.71
CA ASN A 127 10.46 -28.79 21.36
C ASN A 127 10.71 -27.66 22.37
N GLY A 128 9.68 -26.94 22.80
CA GLY A 128 9.80 -25.84 23.76
C GLY A 128 10.09 -24.48 23.16
N GLY A 129 10.43 -24.41 21.86
CA GLY A 129 10.59 -23.15 21.12
C GLY A 129 9.26 -22.58 20.62
N GLY A 130 9.18 -22.38 19.30
CA GLY A 130 8.08 -21.71 18.61
C GLY A 130 8.15 -20.19 18.74
N THR A 131 7.41 -19.49 17.89
CA THR A 131 7.21 -18.04 18.02
C THR A 131 6.03 -17.76 18.93
N ARG A 132 6.17 -16.81 19.84
CA ARG A 132 5.11 -16.36 20.75
C ARG A 132 4.95 -14.85 20.65
N VAL A 133 3.71 -14.40 20.56
CA VAL A 133 3.39 -12.96 20.62
C VAL A 133 3.33 -12.55 22.09
N LEU A 134 4.12 -11.56 22.47
CA LEU A 134 4.20 -11.03 23.83
C LEU A 134 3.88 -9.53 23.81
N GLU A 135 3.28 -9.05 24.89
CA GLU A 135 3.10 -7.62 25.14
C GLU A 135 4.16 -7.16 26.13
N VAL A 136 5.04 -6.26 25.70
CA VAL A 136 6.18 -5.76 26.47
C VAL A 136 6.12 -4.25 26.58
N SER A 137 6.77 -3.67 27.60
CA SER A 137 6.89 -2.21 27.68
C SER A 137 7.62 -1.64 26.45
N LYS A 138 7.21 -0.47 25.97
CA LYS A 138 7.92 0.29 24.94
C LYS A 138 9.30 0.75 25.41
N THR A 139 9.49 0.89 26.72
CA THR A 139 10.79 1.23 27.33
C THR A 139 11.65 0.00 27.62
N ALA A 140 11.17 -1.22 27.32
CA ALA A 140 11.93 -2.44 27.54
C ALA A 140 13.19 -2.46 26.68
N ASP A 141 14.32 -2.66 27.34
CA ASP A 141 15.64 -2.76 26.76
C ASP A 141 15.97 -4.19 26.33
N LYS A 142 17.13 -4.36 25.71
CA LYS A 142 17.58 -5.65 25.18
C LYS A 142 17.72 -6.69 26.29
N GLN A 143 18.17 -6.27 27.47
CA GLN A 143 18.38 -7.15 28.62
C GLN A 143 17.06 -7.69 29.17
N ALA A 144 16.05 -6.84 29.30
CA ALA A 144 14.70 -7.25 29.71
C ALA A 144 14.10 -8.26 28.73
N LEU A 145 14.28 -8.06 27.42
CA LEU A 145 13.80 -9.02 26.41
C LEU A 145 14.57 -10.34 26.44
N ILE A 146 15.87 -10.32 26.69
CA ILE A 146 16.67 -11.54 26.89
C ILE A 146 16.16 -12.31 28.10
N GLN A 147 15.90 -11.63 29.22
CA GLN A 147 15.38 -12.28 30.42
C GLN A 147 14.02 -12.93 30.15
N LEU A 148 13.12 -12.20 29.47
CA LEU A 148 11.83 -12.73 29.06
C LEU A 148 11.98 -13.98 28.17
N ALA A 149 12.94 -13.98 27.24
CA ALA A 149 13.24 -15.13 26.39
C ALA A 149 13.81 -16.31 27.19
N LYS A 150 14.68 -16.08 28.17
CA LYS A 150 15.20 -17.13 29.06
C LYS A 150 14.07 -17.82 29.80
N ASP A 151 13.19 -17.06 30.44
CA ASP A 151 12.07 -17.61 31.20
C ASP A 151 11.09 -18.37 30.28
N LEU A 152 10.97 -17.93 29.02
CA LEU A 152 10.04 -18.51 28.05
C LEU A 152 10.53 -19.82 27.42
N PHE A 153 11.82 -19.92 27.12
CA PHE A 153 12.42 -21.03 26.36
C PHE A 153 13.28 -21.97 27.23
N PHE A 154 13.76 -21.49 28.38
CA PHE A 154 14.53 -22.23 29.37
C PHE A 154 13.86 -22.12 30.76
N PRO A 155 12.63 -22.61 30.93
CA PRO A 155 11.98 -22.61 32.23
C PRO A 155 12.86 -23.34 33.25
N ASN A 156 13.10 -22.73 34.41
CA ASN A 156 14.03 -23.22 35.44
C ASN A 156 15.48 -23.40 34.91
N GLY A 157 15.89 -22.63 33.91
CA GLY A 157 17.22 -22.69 33.32
C GLY A 157 17.47 -23.90 32.42
N ASN A 158 16.43 -24.69 32.09
CA ASN A 158 16.58 -25.90 31.28
C ASN A 158 15.61 -25.94 30.09
N SER A 159 16.08 -26.48 28.97
CA SER A 159 15.28 -26.73 27.77
C SER A 159 15.48 -28.16 27.28
N LYS A 160 14.71 -28.60 26.29
CA LYS A 160 14.96 -29.91 25.63
C LYS A 160 16.32 -29.98 24.91
N LYS A 161 17.04 -28.86 24.76
CA LYS A 161 18.35 -28.80 24.10
C LYS A 161 19.52 -28.76 25.08
N GLY A 162 19.27 -28.51 26.36
CA GLY A 162 20.31 -28.38 27.39
C GLY A 162 20.03 -27.24 28.36
N TYR A 163 21.00 -27.00 29.24
CA TYR A 163 20.95 -25.95 30.27
C TYR A 163 21.33 -24.60 29.70
N LEU A 164 20.73 -23.55 30.23
CA LEU A 164 20.94 -22.17 29.78
C LEU A 164 22.42 -21.75 29.85
N GLU A 165 23.14 -22.24 30.85
CA GLU A 165 24.57 -21.94 31.11
C GLU A 165 25.50 -22.45 30.01
N ASP A 166 25.09 -23.50 29.29
CA ASP A 166 25.86 -24.09 28.19
C ASP A 166 25.77 -23.25 26.90
N PHE A 167 24.90 -22.24 26.87
CA PHE A 167 24.62 -21.45 25.68
C PHE A 167 25.07 -19.99 25.82
N LYS A 168 25.57 -19.46 24.69
CA LYS A 168 25.61 -18.01 24.46
C LYS A 168 24.28 -17.59 23.86
N TYR A 169 23.69 -16.53 24.40
CA TYR A 169 22.40 -16.00 23.96
C TYR A 169 22.56 -14.55 23.52
N ASP A 170 21.83 -14.20 22.46
CA ASP A 170 21.67 -12.82 22.01
C ASP A 170 20.34 -12.66 21.27
N ILE A 171 19.89 -11.41 21.07
CA ILE A 171 18.76 -11.06 20.21
C ILE A 171 19.29 -10.54 18.88
N LEU A 172 18.79 -11.11 17.78
CA LEU A 172 19.22 -10.76 16.42
C LEU A 172 18.58 -9.47 15.88
N ASP A 173 17.29 -9.26 16.14
CA ASP A 173 16.50 -8.14 15.61
C ASP A 173 15.90 -7.36 16.79
N PHE A 174 16.68 -6.41 17.33
CA PHE A 174 16.34 -5.59 18.50
C PHE A 174 16.25 -4.11 18.14
#